data_AF-A0A5B7H008-F1
#
_entry.id   AF-A0A5B7H008-F1
#
_cell.length_a   1.000
_cell.length_b   1.000
_cell.length_c   1.000
_cell.angle_alpha   90.00
_cell.angle_beta   90.00
_cell.angle_gamma   90.00
#
_symmetry.space_group_name_H-M   'P 1'
#
loop_
_entity.id
_entity.type
_entity.pdbx_description
1 polymer ?
#
loop_
_entity_poly.entity_id
_entity_poly.type
_entity_poly.pdbx_seq_one_letter_code
_entity_poly.pdbx_strand_id
1 'polypeptide(L)'
;MPQCDCGCAQSRVCQLPAWDLSLVLRSLLRPPYEPLLTALLRDVSLKTVFLLALTSARQISGLHGLSAEVRHSKGWTSMTFSFVPDFLAKSQYPGQHSFDEFTIPALLDFVGEDEVDHLLCPVCTVREILRMTRDCRPASSRLLVTVSDPRRAVHPHTLSKWIRQVIRRAYVSVSEEELRLLKVNAHEVQAITTSVLFRKVKSLDLVLKAGTWKSMTTFAFFYLRDVTHRYLDTFSLGSIVSALRVVH
;
A
#
# COMPACT_ATOMS: atom_id res chain seq x y z
N MET A 1 -47.73 14.40 -26.65
CA MET A 1 -46.53 15.05 -26.06
C MET A 1 -47.00 15.82 -24.85
N PRO A 2 -46.45 15.53 -23.65
CA PRO A 2 -45.44 16.46 -23.15
C PRO A 2 -44.30 15.83 -22.31
N GLN A 3 -43.26 16.65 -22.18
CA GLN A 3 -42.33 16.81 -21.06
C GLN A 3 -41.20 15.78 -20.86
N CYS A 4 -40.03 16.23 -21.33
CA CYS A 4 -38.71 15.80 -20.91
C CYS A 4 -38.51 16.07 -19.41
N ASP A 5 -38.25 15.03 -18.63
CA ASP A 5 -37.56 15.13 -17.34
C ASP A 5 -36.05 15.06 -17.59
N CYS A 6 -35.40 16.22 -17.61
CA CYS A 6 -33.95 16.32 -17.49
C CYS A 6 -33.57 15.99 -16.04
N GLY A 7 -33.30 14.71 -15.79
CA GLY A 7 -32.78 14.23 -14.52
C GLY A 7 -31.51 14.98 -14.12
N CYS A 8 -31.52 15.56 -12.92
CA CYS A 8 -30.37 16.17 -12.27
C CYS A 8 -29.16 15.24 -12.33
N ALA A 9 -28.13 15.64 -13.08
CA ALA A 9 -26.80 15.08 -12.97
C ALA A 9 -26.28 15.39 -11.56
N GLN A 10 -26.37 14.42 -10.65
CA GLN A 10 -25.71 14.50 -9.35
C GLN A 10 -24.22 14.78 -9.59
N SER A 11 -23.80 15.98 -9.18
CA SER A 11 -22.41 16.42 -9.28
C SER A 11 -21.52 15.38 -8.61
N ARG A 12 -20.57 14.84 -9.37
CA ARG A 12 -19.57 13.89 -8.88
C ARG A 12 -18.62 14.62 -7.93
N VAL A 13 -18.91 14.61 -6.63
CA VAL A 13 -18.01 15.20 -5.63
C VAL A 13 -16.84 14.25 -5.43
N CYS A 14 -15.70 14.55 -6.07
CA CYS A 14 -14.44 13.87 -5.80
C CYS A 14 -14.06 14.13 -4.33
N GLN A 15 -13.88 13.08 -3.53
CA GLN A 15 -13.62 13.26 -2.11
C GLN A 15 -12.15 13.53 -1.83
N LEU A 16 -11.85 14.51 -0.97
CA LEU A 16 -10.50 14.72 -0.48
C LEU A 16 -10.10 13.58 0.48
N PRO A 17 -8.84 13.12 0.44
CA PRO A 17 -8.31 12.21 1.46
C PRO A 17 -8.44 12.83 2.86
N ALA A 18 -8.74 12.00 3.86
CA ALA A 18 -8.84 12.44 5.25
C ALA A 18 -7.48 12.80 5.87
N TRP A 19 -6.36 12.39 5.26
CA TRP A 19 -4.99 12.62 5.72
C TRP A 19 -4.02 12.84 4.55
N ASP A 20 -2.84 13.37 4.85
CA ASP A 20 -1.81 13.82 3.93
C ASP A 20 -0.75 12.74 3.69
N LEU A 21 -0.70 12.22 2.46
CA LEU A 21 0.29 11.21 2.08
C LEU A 21 1.73 11.72 2.16
N SER A 22 1.99 12.96 1.75
CA SER A 22 3.33 13.55 1.80
C SER A 22 3.81 13.72 3.25
N LEU A 23 2.91 14.02 4.19
CA LEU A 23 3.28 14.05 5.60
C LEU A 23 3.70 12.66 6.11
N VAL A 24 2.93 11.62 5.76
CA VAL A 24 3.23 10.25 6.16
C VAL A 24 4.55 9.76 5.56
N LEU A 25 4.81 10.02 4.28
CA LEU A 25 6.08 9.66 3.64
C LEU A 25 7.26 10.39 4.29
N ARG A 26 7.14 11.69 4.59
CA ARG A 26 8.18 12.45 5.35
C ARG A 26 8.45 11.85 6.73
N SER A 27 7.43 11.32 7.40
CA SER A 27 7.59 10.65 8.69
C SER A 27 8.38 9.34 8.56
N LEU A 28 8.13 8.56 7.49
CA LEU A 28 8.83 7.30 7.23
C LEU A 28 10.32 7.46 6.86
N LEU A 29 10.76 8.68 6.52
CA LEU A 29 12.16 9.02 6.25
C LEU A 29 12.98 9.31 7.52
N ARG A 30 12.37 9.22 8.71
CA ARG A 30 12.96 9.67 9.98
C ARG A 30 12.89 8.57 11.05
N PRO A 31 13.58 8.73 12.19
CA PRO A 31 13.38 7.86 13.35
C PRO A 31 11.89 7.78 13.75
N PRO A 32 11.41 6.61 14.21
CA PRO A 32 12.16 5.39 14.52
C PRO A 32 12.33 4.44 13.33
N TYR A 33 11.90 4.83 12.12
CA TYR A 33 11.92 3.93 10.95
C TYR A 33 13.29 3.85 10.28
N GLU A 34 14.10 4.90 10.42
CA GLU A 34 15.45 5.01 9.90
C GLU A 34 16.45 5.32 11.02
N PRO A 35 17.69 4.78 10.98
CA PRO A 35 18.24 3.90 9.94
C PRO A 35 17.65 2.48 9.96
N LEU A 36 17.26 1.97 8.79
CA LEU A 36 16.52 0.72 8.62
C LEU A 36 17.17 -0.50 9.28
N LEU A 37 18.51 -0.62 9.20
CA LEU A 37 19.27 -1.76 9.72
C LEU A 37 19.32 -1.81 11.26
N THR A 38 19.10 -0.68 11.93
CA THR A 38 19.12 -0.55 13.39
C THR A 38 17.72 -0.38 13.98
N ALA A 39 16.71 -0.19 13.13
CA ALA A 39 15.33 -0.01 13.57
C ALA A 39 14.75 -1.30 14.18
N LEU A 40 13.81 -1.14 15.11
CA LEU A 40 13.14 -2.26 15.74
C LEU A 40 12.23 -2.97 14.74
N LEU A 41 12.04 -4.30 14.90
CA LEU A 41 11.15 -5.10 14.04
C LEU A 41 9.76 -4.47 13.94
N ARG A 42 9.27 -3.86 15.03
CA ARG A 42 8.01 -3.13 15.06
C ARG A 42 7.95 -2.01 14.02
N ASP A 43 8.97 -1.17 14.00
CA ASP A 43 8.99 0.05 13.19
C ASP A 43 9.27 -0.31 11.72
N VAL A 44 10.16 -1.27 11.47
CA VAL A 44 10.33 -1.86 10.13
C VAL A 44 9.01 -2.46 9.64
N SER A 45 8.30 -3.24 10.46
CA SER A 45 7.00 -3.84 10.07
C SER A 45 5.95 -2.80 9.72
N LEU A 46 5.88 -1.71 10.49
CA LEU A 46 4.99 -0.58 10.25
C LEU A 46 5.32 0.12 8.91
N LYS A 47 6.60 0.40 8.67
CA LYS A 47 7.05 0.99 7.41
C LYS A 47 6.78 0.08 6.21
N THR A 48 7.12 -1.21 6.31
CA THR A 48 6.91 -2.18 5.24
C THR A 48 5.43 -2.34 4.88
N VAL A 49 4.53 -2.48 5.88
CA VAL A 49 3.09 -2.66 5.58
C VAL A 49 2.50 -1.43 4.89
N PHE A 50 2.89 -0.22 5.30
CA PHE A 50 2.39 1.00 4.69
C PHE A 50 2.89 1.16 3.26
N LEU A 51 4.19 0.94 3.02
CA LEU A 51 4.78 1.02 1.69
C LEU A 51 4.21 -0.04 0.75
N LEU A 52 4.06 -1.29 1.20
CA LEU A 52 3.43 -2.34 0.39
C LEU A 52 1.97 -2.05 0.07
N ALA A 53 1.21 -1.49 1.02
CA ALA A 53 -0.16 -1.04 0.75
C ALA A 53 -0.18 0.05 -0.34
N LEU A 54 0.76 0.98 -0.27
CA LEU A 54 0.88 2.09 -1.19
C LEU A 54 1.33 1.66 -2.59
N THR A 55 2.26 0.71 -2.71
CA THR A 55 2.87 0.32 -3.99
C THR A 55 2.19 -0.86 -4.68
N SER A 56 1.45 -1.70 -3.95
CA SER A 56 0.74 -2.84 -4.56
C SER A 56 -0.71 -2.52 -4.95
N ALA A 57 -1.26 -1.41 -4.47
CA ALA A 57 -2.69 -1.07 -4.60
C ALA A 57 -3.64 -2.16 -4.09
N ARG A 58 -3.15 -3.11 -3.28
CA ARG A 58 -3.94 -4.22 -2.75
C ARG A 58 -4.62 -3.85 -1.43
N GLN A 59 -5.76 -4.49 -1.18
CA GLN A 59 -6.43 -4.45 0.12
C GLN A 59 -5.59 -5.16 1.19
N ILE A 60 -5.90 -4.87 2.45
CA ILE A 60 -5.28 -5.50 3.63
C ILE A 60 -5.31 -7.03 3.57
N SER A 61 -6.38 -7.63 3.06
CA SER A 61 -6.46 -9.09 2.87
C SER A 61 -5.40 -9.60 1.89
N GLY A 62 -5.10 -8.84 0.83
CA GLY A 62 -4.02 -9.17 -0.10
C GLY A 62 -2.65 -9.13 0.59
N LEU A 63 -2.38 -8.09 1.38
CA LEU A 63 -1.13 -7.98 2.14
C LEU A 63 -0.96 -9.11 3.17
N HIS A 64 -2.05 -9.52 3.81
CA HIS A 64 -2.08 -10.67 4.71
C HIS A 64 -1.72 -11.99 4.00
N GLY A 65 -2.10 -12.11 2.73
CA GLY A 65 -1.88 -13.29 1.90
C GLY A 65 -0.45 -13.48 1.39
N LEU A 66 0.43 -12.49 1.55
CA LEU A 66 1.76 -12.54 0.93
C LEU A 66 2.65 -13.63 1.54
N SER A 67 3.31 -14.39 0.68
CA SER A 67 4.32 -15.38 1.05
C SER A 67 5.64 -14.70 1.44
N ALA A 68 6.37 -15.33 2.36
CA ALA A 68 7.77 -14.98 2.66
C ALA A 68 8.73 -15.47 1.55
N GLU A 69 8.29 -16.42 0.72
CA GLU A 69 9.04 -16.88 -0.45
C GLU A 69 8.82 -15.89 -1.61
N VAL A 70 9.73 -14.92 -1.70
CA VAL A 70 9.74 -13.91 -2.75
C VAL A 70 10.80 -14.23 -3.80
N ARG A 71 10.50 -13.96 -5.07
CA ARG A 71 11.50 -13.98 -6.15
C ARG A 71 12.05 -12.57 -6.32
N HIS A 72 13.32 -12.42 -6.68
CA HIS A 72 13.90 -11.10 -6.92
C HIS A 72 14.83 -11.13 -8.12
N SER A 73 14.98 -9.99 -8.78
CA SER A 73 15.94 -9.84 -9.88
C SER A 73 17.38 -9.88 -9.36
N LYS A 74 18.33 -10.01 -10.30
CA LYS A 74 19.75 -9.82 -10.01
C LYS A 74 19.96 -8.37 -9.54
N GLY A 75 20.64 -8.19 -8.42
CA GLY A 75 20.91 -6.86 -7.86
C GLY A 75 19.72 -6.23 -7.11
N TRP A 76 18.61 -6.95 -6.90
CA TRP A 76 17.44 -6.45 -6.17
C TRP A 76 16.76 -5.23 -6.80
N THR A 77 16.84 -5.08 -8.12
CA THR A 77 16.13 -4.05 -8.89
C THR A 77 14.60 -4.28 -8.92
N SER A 78 14.14 -5.49 -8.60
CA SER A 78 12.72 -5.79 -8.41
C SER A 78 12.49 -7.02 -7.54
N MET A 79 11.27 -7.12 -7.01
CA MET A 79 10.81 -8.24 -6.20
C MET A 79 9.42 -8.68 -6.61
N THR A 80 9.26 -9.97 -6.88
CA THR A 80 8.00 -10.61 -7.22
C THR A 80 7.43 -11.34 -6.01
N PHE A 81 6.19 -11.01 -5.69
CA PHE A 81 5.45 -11.53 -4.56
C PHE A 81 4.45 -12.59 -5.02
N SER A 82 4.45 -13.71 -4.30
CA SER A 82 3.46 -14.77 -4.38
C SER A 82 2.57 -14.76 -3.13
N PHE A 83 1.53 -15.59 -3.14
CA PHE A 83 0.60 -15.73 -2.03
C PHE A 83 0.73 -17.12 -1.42
N VAL A 84 0.50 -17.22 -0.12
CA VAL A 84 0.51 -18.52 0.56
C VAL A 84 -0.65 -19.40 0.06
N PRO A 85 -0.49 -20.74 -0.01
CA PRO A 85 -1.49 -21.63 -0.62
C PRO A 85 -2.86 -21.62 0.07
N ASP A 86 -2.91 -21.31 1.37
CA ASP A 86 -4.13 -21.26 2.19
C ASP A 86 -4.84 -19.89 2.12
N PHE A 87 -4.31 -18.93 1.37
CA PHE A 87 -4.97 -17.65 1.17
C PHE A 87 -6.17 -17.79 0.23
N LEU A 88 -7.30 -17.19 0.59
CA LEU A 88 -8.50 -17.06 -0.25
C LEU A 88 -8.89 -15.59 -0.32
N ALA A 89 -8.90 -15.01 -1.52
CA ALA A 89 -9.37 -13.63 -1.68
C ALA A 89 -10.91 -13.59 -1.61
N LYS A 90 -11.45 -12.54 -0.97
CA LYS A 90 -12.90 -12.31 -0.85
C LYS A 90 -13.66 -12.27 -2.19
N SER A 91 -12.97 -12.13 -3.32
CA SER A 91 -13.53 -12.01 -4.66
C SER A 91 -13.35 -13.24 -5.56
N GLN A 92 -12.80 -14.34 -5.03
CA GLN A 92 -12.56 -15.57 -5.78
C GLN A 92 -13.80 -16.49 -5.82
N TYR A 93 -14.04 -17.07 -7.00
CA TYR A 93 -15.00 -18.14 -7.22
C TYR A 93 -14.29 -19.51 -7.22
N PRO A 94 -15.01 -20.62 -6.97
CA PRO A 94 -14.47 -21.97 -7.15
C PRO A 94 -13.97 -22.17 -8.59
N GLY A 95 -12.72 -22.59 -8.76
CA GLY A 95 -12.11 -22.90 -10.07
C GLY A 95 -11.08 -21.89 -10.59
N GLN A 96 -10.89 -20.75 -9.93
CA GLN A 96 -9.84 -19.80 -10.31
C GLN A 96 -8.51 -20.11 -9.58
N HIS A 97 -7.66 -20.90 -10.24
CA HIS A 97 -6.31 -21.21 -9.79
C HIS A 97 -5.32 -20.17 -10.34
N SER A 98 -5.23 -19.02 -9.70
CA SER A 98 -4.02 -18.18 -9.72
C SER A 98 -4.30 -16.93 -8.89
N PHE A 99 -3.56 -16.77 -7.81
CA PHE A 99 -3.19 -15.42 -7.45
C PHE A 99 -2.14 -15.00 -8.46
N ASP A 100 -2.44 -13.99 -9.28
CA ASP A 100 -1.41 -13.40 -10.13
C ASP A 100 -0.34 -12.85 -9.21
N GLU A 101 0.84 -13.45 -9.27
CA GLU A 101 2.06 -12.87 -8.71
C GLU A 101 2.19 -11.44 -9.23
N PHE A 102 2.79 -10.57 -8.43
CA PHE A 102 3.02 -9.20 -8.84
C PHE A 102 4.42 -8.77 -8.49
N THR A 103 4.99 -7.93 -9.35
CA THR A 103 6.35 -7.45 -9.21
C THR A 103 6.33 -5.99 -8.77
N ILE A 104 7.06 -5.68 -7.71
CA ILE A 104 7.37 -4.32 -7.28
C ILE A 104 8.83 -4.05 -7.65
N PRO A 105 9.11 -3.08 -8.54
CA PRO A 105 10.48 -2.64 -8.78
C PRO A 105 11.02 -1.82 -7.59
N ALA A 106 12.33 -1.86 -7.41
CA ALA A 106 13.01 -1.06 -6.40
C ALA A 106 12.94 0.42 -6.79
N LEU A 107 12.84 1.30 -5.79
CA LEU A 107 12.82 2.75 -6.05
C LEU A 107 14.18 3.30 -6.47
N LEU A 108 15.27 2.59 -6.17
CA LEU A 108 16.63 3.03 -6.51
C LEU A 108 16.84 3.23 -8.02
N ASP A 109 16.06 2.53 -8.86
CA ASP A 109 16.16 2.68 -10.31
C ASP A 109 15.37 3.89 -10.86
N PHE A 110 14.58 4.57 -10.02
CA PHE A 110 13.70 5.69 -10.42
C PHE A 110 13.98 6.99 -9.68
N VAL A 111 14.89 6.96 -8.71
CA VAL A 111 15.20 8.00 -7.75
C VAL A 111 16.73 8.14 -7.74
N GLY A 112 17.26 9.37 -7.76
CA GLY A 112 18.72 9.56 -7.75
C GLY A 112 19.36 8.98 -6.48
N GLU A 113 20.60 8.48 -6.55
CA GLU A 113 21.28 7.87 -5.38
C GLU A 113 21.38 8.84 -4.19
N ASP A 114 21.47 10.15 -4.45
CA ASP A 114 21.52 11.22 -3.45
C ASP A 114 20.14 11.66 -2.94
N GLU A 115 19.04 11.17 -3.53
CA GLU A 115 17.68 11.55 -3.15
C GLU A 115 17.20 10.70 -1.99
N VAL A 116 16.82 11.35 -0.88
CA VAL A 116 16.33 10.70 0.36
C VAL A 116 15.14 9.76 0.13
N ASP A 117 14.42 9.93 -0.98
CA ASP A 117 13.30 9.09 -1.42
C ASP A 117 13.68 7.60 -1.58
N HIS A 118 14.96 7.25 -1.79
CA HIS A 118 15.40 5.84 -1.85
C HIS A 118 15.10 5.08 -0.55
N LEU A 119 15.02 5.78 0.59
CA LEU A 119 14.65 5.19 1.89
C LEU A 119 13.19 4.74 1.93
N LEU A 120 12.34 5.16 0.99
CA LEU A 120 10.96 4.69 0.86
C LEU A 120 10.85 3.41 0.02
N CYS A 121 11.97 2.80 -0.36
CA CYS A 121 11.99 1.61 -1.22
C CYS A 121 11.33 0.40 -0.55
N PRO A 122 10.20 -0.13 -1.06
CA PRO A 122 9.54 -1.29 -0.47
C PRO A 122 10.44 -2.52 -0.49
N VAL A 123 11.23 -2.72 -1.57
CA VAL A 123 12.16 -3.85 -1.72
C VAL A 123 13.17 -3.89 -0.57
N CYS A 124 13.72 -2.73 -0.19
CA CYS A 124 14.66 -2.62 0.93
C CYS A 124 14.01 -3.03 2.26
N THR A 125 12.80 -2.52 2.54
CA THR A 125 12.09 -2.81 3.79
C THR A 125 11.62 -4.26 3.88
N VAL A 126 11.25 -4.88 2.76
CA VAL A 126 10.88 -6.31 2.70
C VAL A 126 12.11 -7.19 2.90
N ARG A 127 13.24 -6.86 2.27
CA ARG A 127 14.51 -7.57 2.47
C ARG A 127 14.91 -7.59 3.94
N GLU A 128 14.74 -6.46 4.63
CA GLU A 128 15.01 -6.37 6.05
C GLU A 128 14.03 -7.20 6.89
N ILE A 129 12.73 -7.16 6.59
CA ILE A 129 11.75 -8.03 7.26
C ILE A 129 12.15 -9.51 7.12
N LEU A 130 12.47 -9.98 5.91
CA LEU A 130 12.89 -11.36 5.67
C LEU A 130 14.14 -11.74 6.46
N ARG A 131 15.09 -10.81 6.61
CA ARG A 131 16.30 -11.00 7.43
C ARG A 131 15.96 -11.14 8.91
N MET A 132 15.17 -10.21 9.47
CA MET A 132 14.85 -10.15 10.90
C MET A 132 13.96 -11.30 11.40
N THR A 133 13.23 -11.94 10.48
CA THR A 133 12.20 -12.95 10.79
C THR A 133 12.57 -14.34 10.26
N ARG A 134 13.83 -14.55 9.87
CA ARG A 134 14.34 -15.82 9.34
C ARG A 134 14.03 -17.00 10.26
N ASP A 135 14.20 -16.81 11.57
CA ASP A 135 14.10 -17.89 12.55
C ASP A 135 12.66 -18.38 12.77
N CYS A 136 11.65 -17.57 12.43
CA CYS A 136 10.23 -17.96 12.55
C CYS A 136 9.63 -18.50 11.24
N ARG A 137 10.41 -18.59 10.15
CA ARG A 137 9.94 -19.11 8.86
C ARG A 137 9.49 -20.57 8.87
N PRO A 138 10.10 -21.49 9.65
CA PRO A 138 9.57 -22.84 9.79
C PRO A 138 8.14 -22.88 10.36
N ALA A 139 7.77 -21.89 11.18
CA ALA A 139 6.44 -21.79 11.78
C ALA A 139 5.45 -20.92 10.99
N SER A 140 5.92 -20.09 10.06
CA SER A 140 5.06 -19.21 9.27
C SER A 140 5.63 -18.90 7.88
N SER A 141 4.88 -19.30 6.86
CA SER A 141 5.15 -19.00 5.45
C SER A 141 4.71 -17.59 5.02
N ARG A 142 4.02 -16.83 5.87
CA ARG A 142 3.53 -15.47 5.52
C ARG A 142 4.62 -14.43 5.70
N LEU A 143 4.67 -13.43 4.82
CA LEU A 143 5.69 -12.38 4.83
C LEU A 143 5.71 -11.62 6.16
N LEU A 144 4.54 -11.17 6.61
CA LEU A 144 4.37 -10.36 7.82
C LEU A 144 4.01 -11.25 9.02
N VAL A 145 4.81 -11.15 10.08
CA VAL A 145 4.63 -11.87 11.35
C VAL A 145 4.46 -10.90 12.51
N THR A 146 3.88 -11.37 13.62
CA THR A 146 3.73 -10.57 14.84
C THR A 146 5.09 -10.16 15.37
N VAL A 147 5.14 -8.99 15.99
CA VAL A 147 6.38 -8.43 16.57
C VAL A 147 6.73 -9.12 17.89
N SER A 148 5.72 -9.59 18.63
CA SER A 148 5.89 -10.32 19.88
C SER A 148 6.20 -11.79 19.64
N ASP A 149 7.04 -12.36 20.51
CA ASP A 149 7.29 -13.79 20.57
C ASP A 149 6.17 -14.53 21.32
N PRO A 150 5.80 -15.75 20.90
CA PRO A 150 6.25 -16.41 19.68
C PRO A 150 5.67 -15.75 18.43
N ARG A 151 6.51 -15.51 17.42
CA ARG A 151 6.09 -14.84 16.18
C ARG A 151 5.19 -15.73 15.35
N ARG A 152 4.04 -15.20 14.96
CA ARG A 152 3.00 -15.89 14.17
C ARG A 152 2.54 -15.02 13.02
N ALA A 153 1.75 -15.58 12.11
CA ALA A 153 1.05 -14.80 11.08
C ALA A 153 0.27 -13.62 11.70
N VAL A 154 0.45 -12.41 11.15
CA VAL A 154 -0.28 -11.22 11.61
C VAL A 154 -1.73 -11.32 11.19
N HIS A 155 -2.70 -11.15 12.09
CA HIS A 155 -4.11 -11.10 11.70
C HIS A 155 -4.42 -9.86 10.82
N PRO A 156 -5.31 -9.92 9.81
CA PRO A 156 -5.66 -8.76 8.95
C PRO A 156 -6.08 -7.50 9.73
N HIS A 157 -6.78 -7.67 10.86
CA HIS A 157 -7.16 -6.56 11.72
C HIS A 157 -5.95 -5.84 12.33
N THR A 158 -4.88 -6.56 12.64
CA THR A 158 -3.62 -5.99 13.13
C THR A 158 -2.90 -5.21 12.06
N LEU A 159 -2.88 -5.68 10.80
CA LEU A 159 -2.36 -4.90 9.68
C LEU A 159 -3.12 -3.58 9.48
N SER A 160 -4.45 -3.61 9.61
CA SER A 160 -5.28 -2.40 9.60
C SER A 160 -4.94 -1.43 10.74
N LYS A 161 -4.65 -1.96 11.95
CA LYS A 161 -4.17 -1.14 13.07
C LYS A 161 -2.80 -0.53 12.77
N TRP A 162 -1.88 -1.30 12.21
CA TRP A 162 -0.54 -0.85 11.85
C TRP A 162 -0.54 0.28 10.83
N ILE A 163 -1.33 0.16 9.75
CA ILE A 163 -1.48 1.24 8.75
C ILE A 163 -2.01 2.52 9.41
N ARG A 164 -3.07 2.42 10.22
CA ARG A 164 -3.62 3.57 10.96
C ARG A 164 -2.60 4.16 11.93
N GLN A 165 -1.80 3.33 12.57
CA GLN A 165 -0.76 3.76 13.48
C GLN A 165 0.36 4.53 12.76
N VAL A 166 0.78 4.11 11.57
CA VAL A 166 1.75 4.84 10.75
C VAL A 166 1.24 6.23 10.41
N ILE A 167 -0.01 6.33 9.95
CA ILE A 167 -0.63 7.61 9.61
C ILE A 167 -0.66 8.51 10.85
N ARG A 168 -1.16 8.01 11.98
CA ARG A 168 -1.22 8.77 13.25
C ARG A 168 0.15 9.26 13.73
N ARG A 169 1.18 8.42 13.63
CA ARG A 169 2.57 8.79 14.00
C ARG A 169 3.15 9.91 13.14
N ALA A 170 2.59 10.19 11.96
CA ALA A 170 3.03 11.31 11.15
C ALA A 170 2.50 12.67 11.67
N TYR A 171 1.45 12.66 12.49
CA TYR A 171 0.76 13.85 13.02
C TYR A 171 1.13 14.11 14.49
N VAL A 172 2.41 13.99 14.84
CA VAL A 172 2.92 14.15 16.22
C VAL A 172 2.66 15.52 16.86
N SER A 173 2.42 16.57 16.07
CA SER A 173 2.17 17.93 16.56
C SER A 173 0.68 18.27 16.70
N VAL A 174 -0.21 17.32 16.41
CA VAL A 174 -1.67 17.49 16.42
C VAL A 174 -2.21 16.90 17.73
N SER A 175 -3.18 17.56 18.36
CA SER A 175 -3.79 17.05 19.60
C SER A 175 -4.50 15.70 19.34
N GLU A 176 -4.63 14.87 20.38
CA GLU A 176 -5.35 13.59 20.26
C GLU A 176 -6.82 13.80 19.85
N GLU A 177 -7.43 14.92 20.25
CA GLU A 177 -8.78 15.31 19.85
C GLU A 177 -8.86 15.57 18.33
N GLU A 178 -7.95 16.35 17.77
CA GLU A 178 -7.86 16.60 16.32
C GLU A 178 -7.50 15.32 15.55
N LEU A 179 -6.67 14.45 16.13
CA LEU A 179 -6.30 13.15 15.58
C LEU A 179 -7.47 12.16 15.52
N ARG A 180 -8.46 12.30 16.41
CA ARG A 180 -9.72 11.54 16.37
C ARG A 180 -10.66 12.07 15.27
N LEU A 181 -10.57 13.36 14.94
CA LEU A 181 -11.32 13.97 13.83
C LEU A 181 -10.74 13.55 12.47
N LEU A 182 -9.43 13.30 12.39
CA LEU A 182 -8.80 12.54 11.30
C LEU A 182 -9.43 11.13 11.27
N LYS A 183 -10.46 10.93 10.44
CA LYS A 183 -11.16 9.64 10.26
C LYS A 183 -10.28 8.60 9.55
N VAL A 184 -9.11 8.31 10.12
CA VAL A 184 -8.06 7.48 9.51
C VAL A 184 -8.60 6.08 9.21
N ASN A 185 -8.63 5.74 7.92
CA ASN A 185 -9.04 4.44 7.44
C ASN A 185 -7.90 3.78 6.66
N ALA A 186 -7.56 2.53 7.00
CA ALA A 186 -6.53 1.78 6.28
C ALA A 186 -6.90 1.53 4.80
N HIS A 187 -8.19 1.43 4.46
CA HIS A 187 -8.65 1.32 3.07
C HIS A 187 -8.41 2.58 2.25
N GLU A 188 -8.24 3.73 2.91
CA GLU A 188 -7.99 4.99 2.22
C GLU A 188 -6.60 5.03 1.56
N VAL A 189 -5.63 4.27 2.06
CA VAL A 189 -4.33 4.10 1.38
C VAL A 189 -4.56 3.53 -0.03
N GLN A 190 -5.40 2.51 -0.16
CA GLN A 190 -5.73 1.93 -1.46
C GLN A 190 -6.47 2.93 -2.36
N ALA A 191 -7.39 3.72 -1.79
CA ALA A 191 -8.12 4.77 -2.50
C ALA A 191 -7.16 5.82 -3.09
N ILE A 192 -6.20 6.28 -2.28
CA ILE A 192 -5.17 7.22 -2.70
C ILE A 192 -4.29 6.59 -3.79
N THR A 193 -3.74 5.39 -3.58
CA THR A 193 -2.88 4.72 -4.57
C THR A 193 -3.57 4.57 -5.92
N THR A 194 -4.79 4.04 -5.93
CA THR A 194 -5.53 3.79 -7.17
C THR A 194 -5.94 5.09 -7.88
N SER A 195 -6.20 6.16 -7.13
CA SER A 195 -6.44 7.50 -7.69
C SER A 195 -5.18 8.10 -8.32
N VAL A 196 -4.02 7.95 -7.67
CA VAL A 196 -2.72 8.37 -8.22
C VAL A 196 -2.39 7.56 -9.48
N LEU A 197 -2.60 6.24 -9.44
CA LEU A 197 -2.41 5.36 -10.59
C LEU A 197 -3.30 5.82 -11.76
N PHE A 198 -4.60 6.01 -11.51
CA PHE A 198 -5.56 6.45 -12.53
C PHE A 198 -5.14 7.75 -13.21
N ARG A 199 -4.69 8.75 -12.42
CA ARG A 199 -4.19 10.01 -12.99
C ARG A 199 -2.97 9.81 -13.90
N LYS A 200 -2.10 8.86 -13.55
CA LYS A 200 -0.87 8.58 -14.30
C LYS A 200 -1.13 7.78 -15.57
N VAL A 201 -1.80 6.63 -15.47
CA VAL A 201 -1.95 5.71 -16.60
C VAL A 201 -3.18 6.03 -17.45
N LYS A 202 -4.15 6.80 -16.92
CA LYS A 202 -5.43 7.17 -17.57
C LYS A 202 -6.19 5.97 -18.15
N SER A 203 -5.91 4.77 -17.64
CA SER A 203 -6.53 3.51 -18.04
C SER A 203 -7.29 2.92 -16.86
N LEU A 204 -8.61 2.80 -17.03
CA LEU A 204 -9.47 2.24 -16.00
C LEU A 204 -9.23 0.73 -15.83
N ASP A 205 -8.96 0.00 -16.90
CA ASP A 205 -8.72 -1.45 -16.86
C ASP A 205 -7.51 -1.80 -15.98
N LEU A 206 -6.41 -1.08 -16.16
CA LEU A 206 -5.21 -1.24 -15.33
C LEU A 206 -5.47 -0.92 -13.85
N VAL A 207 -6.30 0.09 -13.58
CA VAL A 207 -6.66 0.50 -12.21
C VAL A 207 -7.57 -0.53 -11.56
N LEU A 208 -8.56 -1.05 -12.28
CA LEU A 208 -9.44 -2.11 -11.81
C LEU A 208 -8.67 -3.40 -11.55
N LYS A 209 -7.75 -3.77 -12.45
CA LYS A 209 -6.84 -4.92 -12.26
C LYS A 209 -5.95 -4.75 -11.03
N ALA A 210 -5.30 -3.60 -10.87
CA ALA A 210 -4.44 -3.31 -9.72
C ALA A 210 -5.23 -3.30 -8.39
N GLY A 211 -6.40 -2.65 -8.39
CA GLY A 211 -7.30 -2.58 -7.23
C GLY A 211 -8.06 -3.88 -6.94
N THR A 212 -7.94 -4.90 -7.79
CA THR A 212 -8.72 -6.15 -7.75
C THR A 212 -10.24 -5.94 -7.78
N TRP A 213 -10.70 -4.94 -8.53
CA TRP A 213 -12.12 -4.62 -8.66
C TRP A 213 -12.70 -5.10 -9.99
N LYS A 214 -13.94 -5.59 -9.93
CA LYS A 214 -14.71 -6.01 -11.12
C LYS A 214 -15.55 -4.89 -11.70
N SER A 215 -15.81 -3.82 -10.94
CA SER A 215 -16.70 -2.73 -11.35
C SER A 215 -16.06 -1.36 -11.21
N MET A 216 -16.23 -0.55 -12.25
CA MET A 216 -15.92 0.89 -12.24
C MET A 216 -16.68 1.62 -11.14
N THR A 217 -17.94 1.25 -10.87
CA THR A 217 -18.75 1.94 -9.85
C THR A 217 -18.14 1.78 -8.46
N THR A 218 -17.57 0.61 -8.16
CA THR A 218 -16.84 0.41 -6.90
C THR A 218 -15.65 1.36 -6.78
N PHE A 219 -14.85 1.48 -7.83
CA PHE A 219 -13.72 2.42 -7.85
C PHE A 219 -14.20 3.88 -7.71
N ALA A 220 -15.11 4.32 -8.58
CA ALA A 220 -15.53 5.71 -8.69
C ALA A 220 -16.22 6.21 -7.40
N PHE A 221 -17.07 5.39 -6.76
CA PHE A 221 -17.81 5.82 -5.57
C PHE A 221 -17.00 5.70 -4.27
N PHE A 222 -16.20 4.64 -4.12
CA PHE A 222 -15.57 4.35 -2.83
C PHE A 222 -14.10 4.72 -2.76
N TYR A 223 -13.38 4.74 -3.90
CA TYR A 223 -11.92 4.81 -3.93
C TYR A 223 -11.35 5.98 -4.72
N LEU A 224 -12.10 6.59 -5.63
CA LEU A 224 -11.65 7.80 -6.32
C LEU A 224 -11.53 8.95 -5.31
N ARG A 225 -10.34 9.55 -5.24
CA ARG A 225 -10.01 10.68 -4.38
C ARG A 225 -9.40 11.81 -5.18
N ASP A 226 -9.67 13.03 -4.74
CA ASP A 226 -9.02 14.22 -5.28
C ASP A 226 -7.60 14.29 -4.70
N VAL A 227 -6.63 14.02 -5.55
CA VAL A 227 -5.21 14.06 -5.21
C VAL A 227 -4.49 15.20 -5.95
N THR A 228 -5.23 16.22 -6.41
CA THR A 228 -4.82 17.17 -7.46
C THR A 228 -4.14 18.45 -6.97
N HIS A 229 -4.09 18.76 -5.66
CA HIS A 229 -3.67 20.14 -5.29
C HIS A 229 -2.80 20.34 -4.04
N ARG A 230 -2.49 19.32 -3.22
CA ARG A 230 -1.65 19.54 -2.01
C ARG A 230 -0.77 18.36 -1.57
N TYR A 231 -0.98 17.17 -2.12
CA TYR A 231 -0.55 15.93 -1.48
C TYR A 231 0.59 15.18 -2.18
N LEU A 232 0.98 15.58 -3.40
CA LEU A 232 1.87 14.77 -4.25
C LEU A 232 3.02 15.54 -4.92
N ASP A 233 3.07 16.87 -4.86
CA ASP A 233 4.10 17.65 -5.59
C ASP A 233 5.49 17.59 -4.93
N THR A 234 5.58 17.09 -3.69
CA THR A 234 6.84 17.06 -2.92
C THR A 234 7.62 15.75 -3.05
N PHE A 235 6.97 14.66 -3.47
CA PHE A 235 7.62 13.36 -3.65
C PHE A 235 7.50 12.92 -5.10
N SER A 236 8.49 12.16 -5.57
CA SER A 236 8.42 11.39 -6.81
C SER A 236 7.43 10.21 -6.68
N LEU A 237 6.23 10.44 -6.13
CA LEU A 237 5.13 9.49 -5.98
C LEU A 237 4.75 8.84 -7.30
N GLY A 238 4.99 9.55 -8.40
CA GLY A 238 4.95 9.00 -9.75
C GLY A 238 5.79 7.72 -9.87
N SER A 239 6.98 7.64 -9.28
CA SER A 239 7.87 6.47 -9.23
C SER A 239 7.38 5.41 -8.23
N ILE A 240 6.93 5.82 -7.04
CA ILE A 240 6.36 4.91 -6.01
C ILE A 240 5.14 4.14 -6.53
N VAL A 241 4.28 4.82 -7.29
CA VAL A 241 3.07 4.25 -7.91
C VAL A 241 3.37 3.68 -9.30
N SER A 242 4.50 4.03 -9.96
CA SER A 242 4.96 3.38 -11.22
C SER A 242 5.25 1.90 -11.04
N ALA A 243 5.55 1.48 -9.82
CA ALA A 243 5.71 0.09 -9.44
C ALA A 243 4.50 -0.79 -9.82
N LEU A 244 3.33 -0.18 -10.03
CA LEU A 244 2.12 -0.84 -10.50
C LEU A 244 2.09 -1.09 -12.01
N ARG A 245 3.16 -0.80 -12.76
CA ARG A 245 3.34 -1.37 -14.09
C ARG A 245 3.40 -2.88 -13.91
N VAL A 246 2.25 -3.52 -14.05
CA VAL A 246 2.10 -4.96 -14.26
C VAL A 246 2.93 -5.29 -15.50
N VAL A 247 4.20 -5.60 -15.28
CA VAL A 247 5.06 -6.21 -16.29
C VAL A 247 4.52 -7.62 -16.43
N HIS A 248 3.77 -7.84 -17.51
CA HIS A 248 3.62 -9.16 -18.10
C HIS A 248 4.93 -9.52 -18.79
#